data_AF-A0A8T5U5A6-F1
#
_entry.id   AF-A0A8T5U5A6-F1
#
_cell.length_a   1.000
_cell.length_b   1.000
_cell.length_c   1.000
_cell.angle_alpha   90.00
_cell.angle_beta   90.00
_cell.angle_gamma   90.00
#
_symmetry.space_group_name_H-M   'P 1'
#
loop_
_entity.id
_entity.type
_entity.pdbx_description
1 polymer ?
#
loop_
_entity_poly.entity_id
_entity_poly.type
_entity_poly.pdbx_seq_one_letter_code
_entity_poly.pdbx_strand_id
1 'polypeptide(L)'
;MKRMNLKTDYQNLYQHWLKEFEKSELTPLTQEDFEYYRKNVEYITKFELESKQNVEIQLLESYKYGFKYLFNDYLKIREVKLLNAALILQEIDYNNIIEAEKLFFQNLVSTIKGFKKLKTLVLYEEDEPIELEKVLEDEEVLIKPSPVETPTEKDLENPDVDTVLTKKILKRPEQVVQYNYILIRFNNPSPPLVGIDGINYGPFQENDIANMPHKNAKILIYEKLAEKIEIT
;
A
#
# COMPACT_ATOMS: atom_id res chain seq x y z
N MET A 1 7.65 -21.65 -17.67
CA MET A 1 7.51 -21.52 -16.20
C MET A 1 8.72 -22.19 -15.57
N LYS A 2 9.56 -21.45 -14.84
CA LYS A 2 10.80 -21.98 -14.24
C LYS A 2 10.41 -23.01 -13.16
N ARG A 3 11.02 -24.19 -13.19
CA ARG A 3 10.76 -25.25 -12.20
C ARG A 3 11.33 -24.80 -10.85
N MET A 4 10.53 -24.91 -9.77
CA MET A 4 10.96 -24.49 -8.43
C MET A 4 12.18 -25.32 -8.00
N ASN A 5 13.19 -24.64 -7.46
CA ASN A 5 14.35 -25.24 -6.82
C ASN A 5 14.31 -24.88 -5.34
N LEU A 6 13.90 -25.83 -4.48
CA LEU A 6 13.67 -25.59 -3.05
C LEU A 6 14.82 -24.83 -2.38
N LYS A 7 16.06 -25.24 -2.63
CA LYS A 7 17.24 -24.64 -1.99
C LYS A 7 17.48 -23.22 -2.48
N THR A 8 17.52 -23.01 -3.79
CA THR A 8 17.80 -21.70 -4.38
C THR A 8 16.68 -20.71 -4.10
N ASP A 9 15.43 -21.14 -4.18
CA ASP A 9 14.27 -20.28 -3.94
C ASP A 9 14.13 -19.89 -2.48
N TYR A 10 14.44 -20.81 -1.57
CA TYR A 10 14.51 -20.52 -0.14
C TYR A 10 15.61 -19.50 0.15
N GLN A 11 16.80 -19.70 -0.41
CA GLN A 11 17.92 -18.78 -0.26
C GLN A 11 17.58 -17.38 -0.81
N ASN A 12 16.93 -17.28 -1.96
CA ASN A 12 16.53 -16.00 -2.53
C ASN A 12 15.53 -15.26 -1.62
N LEU A 13 14.50 -15.96 -1.12
CA LEU A 13 13.55 -15.37 -0.17
C LEU A 13 14.25 -14.93 1.13
N TYR A 14 15.12 -15.78 1.68
CA TYR A 14 15.88 -15.47 2.88
C TYR A 14 16.76 -14.23 2.70
N GLN A 15 17.42 -14.06 1.56
CA GLN A 15 18.25 -12.88 1.30
C GLN A 15 17.44 -11.59 1.18
N HIS A 16 16.22 -11.65 0.60
CA HIS A 16 15.32 -10.50 0.59
C HIS A 16 14.81 -10.16 2.00
N TRP A 17 14.38 -11.17 2.74
CA TRP A 17 13.99 -11.02 4.14
C TRP A 17 15.11 -10.42 5.00
N LEU A 18 16.35 -10.91 4.83
CA LEU A 18 17.51 -10.44 5.60
C LEU A 18 17.82 -8.97 5.31
N LYS A 19 17.79 -8.57 4.02
CA LYS A 19 17.98 -7.15 3.64
C LYS A 19 16.91 -6.25 4.25
N GLU A 20 15.68 -6.71 4.29
CA GLU A 20 14.57 -5.99 4.90
C GLU A 20 14.70 -5.88 6.41
N PHE A 21 15.22 -6.91 7.06
CA PHE A 21 15.49 -6.91 8.50
C PHE A 21 16.65 -5.98 8.87
N GLU A 22 17.73 -5.99 8.10
CA GLU A 22 18.96 -5.24 8.42
C GLU A 22 18.86 -3.74 8.07
N LYS A 23 18.16 -3.39 6.99
CA LYS A 23 18.05 -2.00 6.54
C LYS A 23 16.89 -1.29 7.22
N SER A 24 17.06 -0.01 7.56
CA SER A 24 15.95 0.84 7.99
C SER A 24 14.98 1.14 6.84
N GLU A 25 15.54 1.38 5.65
CA GLU A 25 14.78 1.64 4.42
C GLU A 25 14.05 0.39 3.91
N LEU A 26 12.97 0.60 3.16
CA LEU A 26 12.24 -0.48 2.49
C LEU A 26 13.10 -1.09 1.39
N THR A 27 13.26 -2.41 1.41
CA THR A 27 13.95 -3.10 0.31
C THR A 27 13.06 -3.06 -0.93
N PRO A 28 13.60 -2.90 -2.16
CA PRO A 28 12.78 -2.95 -3.36
C PRO A 28 12.05 -4.29 -3.49
N LEU A 29 10.72 -4.23 -3.62
CA LEU A 29 9.87 -5.38 -3.90
C LEU A 29 8.99 -5.09 -5.12
N THR A 30 9.35 -5.66 -6.26
CA THR A 30 8.53 -5.55 -7.46
C THR A 30 7.31 -6.47 -7.38
N GLN A 31 6.29 -6.18 -8.20
CA GLN A 31 5.11 -7.04 -8.31
C GLN A 31 5.49 -8.45 -8.79
N GLU A 32 6.47 -8.55 -9.69
CA GLU A 32 6.97 -9.82 -10.20
C GLU A 32 7.63 -10.66 -9.10
N ASP A 33 8.47 -10.04 -8.27
CA ASP A 33 9.14 -10.70 -7.14
C ASP A 33 8.12 -11.17 -6.09
N PHE A 34 7.15 -10.33 -5.75
CA PHE A 34 6.09 -10.70 -4.81
C PHE A 34 5.29 -11.91 -5.32
N GLU A 35 4.88 -11.89 -6.58
CA GLU A 35 4.18 -13.01 -7.19
C GLU A 35 5.04 -14.27 -7.25
N TYR A 36 6.33 -14.13 -7.52
CA TYR A 36 7.28 -15.23 -7.51
C TYR A 36 7.32 -15.91 -6.14
N TYR A 37 7.54 -15.15 -5.08
CA TYR A 37 7.58 -15.70 -3.71
C TYR A 37 6.23 -16.29 -3.31
N ARG A 38 5.12 -15.60 -3.59
CA ARG A 38 3.77 -16.10 -3.32
C ARG A 38 3.51 -17.44 -3.99
N LYS A 39 3.85 -17.59 -5.27
CA LYS A 39 3.71 -18.85 -6.03
C LYS A 39 4.57 -19.97 -5.45
N ASN A 40 5.81 -19.67 -5.04
CA ASN A 40 6.70 -20.65 -4.42
C ASN A 40 6.18 -21.13 -3.05
N VAL A 41 5.72 -20.20 -2.20
CA VAL A 41 5.10 -20.54 -0.89
C VAL A 41 3.84 -21.37 -1.10
N GLU A 42 2.99 -21.02 -2.05
CA GLU A 42 1.78 -21.78 -2.37
C GLU A 42 2.11 -23.19 -2.88
N TYR A 43 3.09 -23.30 -3.77
CA TYR A 43 3.55 -24.58 -4.31
C TYR A 43 4.09 -25.49 -3.22
N ILE A 44 5.06 -25.03 -2.40
CA ILE A 44 5.67 -25.87 -1.37
C ILE A 44 4.67 -26.28 -0.30
N THR A 45 3.72 -25.40 0.05
CA THR A 45 2.68 -25.69 1.04
C THR A 45 1.76 -26.82 0.58
N LYS A 46 1.44 -26.88 -0.72
CA LYS A 46 0.58 -27.93 -1.30
C LYS A 46 1.34 -29.18 -1.73
N PHE A 47 2.66 -29.14 -1.73
CA PHE A 47 3.48 -30.25 -2.19
C PHE A 47 3.46 -31.40 -1.18
N GLU A 48 3.03 -32.57 -1.63
CA GLU A 48 3.01 -33.81 -0.86
C GLU A 48 4.09 -34.75 -1.38
N LEU A 49 4.76 -35.45 -0.45
CA LEU A 49 5.83 -36.38 -0.77
C LEU A 49 5.32 -37.82 -0.64
N GLU A 50 5.43 -38.62 -1.70
CA GLU A 50 5.09 -40.06 -1.67
C GLU A 50 6.23 -40.94 -1.13
N SER A 51 7.24 -40.35 -0.46
CA SER A 51 8.37 -41.09 0.08
C SER A 51 8.02 -41.79 1.38
N LYS A 52 8.60 -42.98 1.59
CA LYS A 52 8.52 -43.73 2.86
C LYS A 52 9.64 -43.34 3.83
N GLN A 53 10.61 -42.54 3.40
CA GLN A 53 11.74 -42.15 4.24
C GLN A 53 11.35 -41.00 5.18
N ASN A 54 11.48 -41.24 6.49
CA ASN A 54 11.13 -40.24 7.51
C ASN A 54 11.95 -38.94 7.38
N VAL A 55 13.23 -39.04 7.03
CA VAL A 55 14.14 -37.88 6.90
C VAL A 55 13.70 -36.94 5.78
N GLU A 56 13.27 -37.48 4.63
CA GLU A 56 12.82 -36.66 3.50
C GLU A 56 11.51 -35.92 3.81
N ILE A 57 10.60 -36.58 4.53
CA ILE A 57 9.35 -35.96 5.01
C ILE A 57 9.67 -34.84 6.00
N GLN A 58 10.53 -35.09 6.99
CA GLN A 58 10.94 -34.08 7.97
C GLN A 58 11.62 -32.88 7.30
N LEU A 59 12.49 -33.14 6.32
CA LEU A 59 13.13 -32.08 5.55
C LEU A 59 12.10 -31.23 4.80
N LEU A 60 11.14 -31.86 4.12
CA LEU A 60 10.08 -31.14 3.42
C LEU A 60 9.23 -30.29 4.37
N GLU A 61 8.82 -30.84 5.52
CA GLU A 61 8.05 -30.08 6.52
C GLU A 61 8.84 -28.88 7.07
N SER A 62 10.15 -29.04 7.27
CA SER A 62 11.01 -27.92 7.67
C SER A 62 11.06 -26.82 6.61
N TYR A 63 11.10 -27.18 5.32
CA TYR A 63 11.03 -26.20 4.22
C TYR A 63 9.66 -25.53 4.16
N LYS A 64 8.55 -26.29 4.25
CA LYS A 64 7.19 -25.74 4.28
C LYS A 64 7.05 -24.69 5.38
N TYR A 65 7.46 -25.05 6.59
CA TYR A 65 7.47 -24.13 7.73
C TYR A 65 8.34 -22.91 7.46
N GLY A 66 9.58 -23.11 7.01
CA GLY A 66 10.53 -22.04 6.77
C GLY A 66 10.09 -21.04 5.69
N PHE A 67 9.57 -21.51 4.56
CA PHE A 67 9.04 -20.65 3.49
C PHE A 67 7.86 -19.81 3.99
N LYS A 68 6.92 -20.44 4.69
CA LYS A 68 5.75 -19.77 5.25
C LYS A 68 6.15 -18.72 6.29
N TYR A 69 7.05 -19.08 7.19
CA TYR A 69 7.56 -18.18 8.23
C TYR A 69 8.27 -16.98 7.60
N LEU A 70 9.27 -17.20 6.75
CA LEU A 70 10.07 -16.12 6.15
C LEU A 70 9.22 -15.16 5.34
N PHE A 71 8.30 -15.68 4.51
CA PHE A 71 7.47 -14.81 3.69
C PHE A 71 6.50 -13.98 4.54
N ASN A 72 5.90 -14.57 5.58
CA ASN A 72 5.01 -13.84 6.47
C ASN A 72 5.77 -12.78 7.29
N ASP A 73 6.93 -13.14 7.82
CA ASP A 73 7.76 -12.23 8.60
C ASP A 73 8.31 -11.08 7.74
N TYR A 74 8.68 -11.37 6.49
CA TYR A 74 9.07 -10.35 5.51
C TYR A 74 7.99 -9.30 5.30
N LEU A 75 6.75 -9.73 5.06
CA LEU A 75 5.61 -8.81 4.90
C LEU A 75 5.32 -8.02 6.18
N LYS A 76 5.48 -8.65 7.35
CA LYS A 76 5.29 -7.98 8.65
C LYS A 76 6.33 -6.90 8.91
N ILE A 77 7.60 -7.13 8.59
CA ILE A 77 8.65 -6.10 8.73
C ILE A 77 8.30 -4.89 7.84
N ARG A 78 7.88 -5.15 6.61
CA ARG A 78 7.46 -4.09 5.66
C ARG A 78 6.24 -3.32 6.15
N GLU A 79 5.24 -4.01 6.68
CA GLU A 79 4.06 -3.39 7.30
C GLU A 79 4.47 -2.40 8.40
N VAL A 80 5.34 -2.82 9.32
CA VAL A 80 5.83 -1.96 10.41
C VAL A 80 6.58 -0.74 9.88
N LYS A 81 7.42 -0.91 8.86
CA LYS A 81 8.13 0.21 8.24
C LYS A 81 7.19 1.21 7.57
N LEU A 82 6.18 0.73 6.85
CA LEU A 82 5.18 1.58 6.22
C LEU A 82 4.35 2.34 7.26
N LEU A 83 3.98 1.69 8.37
CA LEU A 83 3.30 2.34 9.49
C LEU A 83 4.16 3.45 10.09
N ASN A 84 5.43 3.17 10.39
CA ASN A 84 6.35 4.15 10.95
C ASN A 84 6.57 5.35 10.00
N ALA A 85 6.78 5.09 8.71
CA ALA A 85 6.90 6.14 7.71
C ALA A 85 5.63 6.99 7.63
N ALA A 86 4.45 6.38 7.69
CA ALA A 86 3.18 7.11 7.64
C ALA A 86 2.97 7.98 8.89
N LEU A 87 3.31 7.49 10.08
CA LEU A 87 3.22 8.22 11.35
C LEU A 87 4.05 9.51 11.34
N ILE A 88 5.24 9.44 10.74
CA ILE A 88 6.16 10.58 10.60
C ILE A 88 5.82 11.44 9.37
N LEU A 89 4.88 11.00 8.52
CA LEU A 89 4.58 11.61 7.21
C LEU A 89 5.81 11.66 6.28
N GLN A 90 6.71 10.69 6.42
CA GLN A 90 7.90 10.57 5.60
C GLN A 90 7.52 10.18 4.16
N GLU A 91 8.21 10.76 3.18
CA GLU A 91 8.09 10.34 1.79
C GLU A 91 8.74 8.96 1.57
N ILE A 92 8.07 8.11 0.80
CA ILE A 92 8.57 6.78 0.45
C ILE A 92 8.68 6.64 -1.06
N ASP A 93 9.62 5.81 -1.51
CA ASP A 93 9.77 5.48 -2.92
C ASP A 93 8.71 4.47 -3.36
N TYR A 94 7.79 4.91 -4.23
CA TYR A 94 6.72 4.10 -4.79
C TYR A 94 7.22 3.00 -5.74
N ASN A 95 8.48 3.00 -6.14
CA ASN A 95 9.04 1.92 -6.95
C ASN A 95 9.38 0.68 -6.11
N ASN A 96 9.54 0.84 -4.80
CA ASN A 96 9.99 -0.22 -3.89
C ASN A 96 8.84 -1.00 -3.23
N ILE A 97 7.60 -0.65 -3.55
CA ILE A 97 6.38 -1.15 -2.91
C ILE A 97 5.39 -1.67 -3.94
N ILE A 98 4.65 -2.71 -3.56
CA ILE A 98 3.59 -3.28 -4.41
C ILE A 98 2.31 -2.45 -4.34
N GLU A 99 1.39 -2.66 -5.27
CA GLU A 99 0.15 -1.89 -5.36
C GLU A 99 -0.69 -1.93 -4.08
N ALA A 100 -0.78 -3.10 -3.44
CA ALA A 100 -1.49 -3.26 -2.18
C ALA A 100 -0.85 -2.43 -1.04
N GLU A 101 0.48 -2.38 -0.99
CA GLU A 101 1.23 -1.58 -0.01
C GLU A 101 1.08 -0.08 -0.28
N LYS A 102 1.07 0.34 -1.55
CA LYS A 102 0.81 1.74 -1.94
C LYS A 102 -0.53 2.22 -1.40
N LEU A 103 -1.58 1.43 -1.64
CA LEU A 103 -2.93 1.77 -1.19
C LEU A 103 -3.00 1.81 0.34
N PHE A 104 -2.39 0.83 1.01
CA PHE A 104 -2.30 0.80 2.47
C PHE A 104 -1.62 2.06 3.02
N PHE A 105 -0.47 2.44 2.47
CA PHE A 105 0.27 3.62 2.90
C PHE A 105 -0.50 4.93 2.66
N GLN A 106 -1.13 5.09 1.49
CA GLN A 106 -1.92 6.29 1.17
C GLN A 106 -3.09 6.47 2.13
N ASN A 107 -3.76 5.38 2.49
CA ASN A 107 -4.85 5.41 3.45
C ASN A 107 -4.35 5.84 4.84
N LEU A 108 -3.24 5.25 5.32
CA LEU A 108 -2.63 5.63 6.59
C LEU A 108 -2.25 7.11 6.63
N VAL A 109 -1.55 7.60 5.60
CA VAL A 109 -1.15 9.02 5.50
C VAL A 109 -2.37 9.92 5.54
N SER A 110 -3.45 9.56 4.83
CA SER A 110 -4.69 10.34 4.81
C SER A 110 -5.36 10.39 6.19
N THR A 111 -5.43 9.24 6.89
CA THR A 111 -5.96 9.15 8.25
C THR A 111 -5.14 9.98 9.23
N ILE A 112 -3.81 9.89 9.18
CA ILE A 112 -2.91 10.61 10.07
C ILE A 112 -2.99 12.12 9.82
N LYS A 113 -3.03 12.55 8.56
CA LYS A 113 -3.26 13.96 8.19
C LYS A 113 -4.63 14.45 8.69
N GLY A 114 -5.68 13.64 8.55
CA GLY A 114 -7.01 13.96 9.06
C GLY A 114 -7.02 14.18 10.58
N PHE A 115 -6.35 13.30 11.33
CA PHE A 115 -6.24 13.44 12.78
C PHE A 115 -5.41 14.65 13.20
N LYS A 116 -4.29 14.93 12.50
CA LYS A 116 -3.49 16.15 12.74
C LYS A 116 -4.32 17.42 12.51
N LYS A 117 -5.11 17.49 11.43
CA LYS A 117 -6.04 18.61 11.17
C LYS A 117 -7.07 18.79 12.28
N LEU A 118 -7.67 17.70 12.76
CA LEU A 118 -8.61 17.76 13.88
C LEU A 118 -7.94 18.30 15.14
N LYS A 119 -6.73 17.84 15.46
CA LYS A 119 -5.95 18.37 16.58
C LYS A 119 -5.67 19.87 16.43
N THR A 120 -5.32 20.33 15.23
CA THR A 120 -5.16 21.77 14.94
C THR A 120 -6.47 22.52 15.18
N LEU A 121 -7.60 22.06 14.64
CA LEU A 121 -8.90 22.71 14.82
C LEU A 121 -9.37 22.78 16.29
N VAL A 122 -9.06 21.76 17.10
CA VAL A 122 -9.42 21.75 18.52
C VAL A 122 -8.50 22.66 19.35
N LEU A 123 -7.24 22.83 18.94
CA LEU A 123 -6.26 23.64 19.66
C LEU A 123 -6.29 25.13 19.28
N TYR A 124 -6.75 25.46 18.08
CA TYR A 124 -6.92 26.84 17.62
C TYR A 124 -8.42 27.14 17.56
N GLU A 125 -8.95 27.72 18.64
CA GLU A 125 -10.25 28.37 18.62
C GLU A 125 -10.19 29.62 17.73
N GLU A 126 -11.29 29.82 17.00
CA GLU A 126 -11.67 30.89 16.06
C GLU A 126 -10.75 32.14 15.98
N ASP A 127 -10.41 32.52 14.74
CA ASP A 127 -9.78 33.78 14.29
C ASP A 127 -8.25 33.80 14.07
N GLU A 128 -7.72 33.02 13.11
CA GLU A 128 -6.70 33.49 12.15
C GLU A 128 -6.51 32.47 11.00
N PRO A 129 -6.29 32.90 9.74
CA PRO A 129 -6.03 31.97 8.64
C PRO A 129 -4.65 31.32 8.83
N ILE A 130 -4.64 30.05 9.18
CA ILE A 130 -3.42 29.28 9.40
C ILE A 130 -2.76 28.98 8.04
N GLU A 131 -1.65 29.66 7.75
CA GLU A 131 -0.74 29.30 6.65
C GLU A 131 -0.13 27.92 6.95
N LEU A 132 -0.51 26.90 6.15
CA LEU A 132 -0.13 25.49 6.32
C LEU A 132 1.39 25.23 6.31
N GLU A 133 2.21 26.18 5.85
CA GLU A 133 3.67 26.03 5.73
C GLU A 133 4.36 26.01 7.11
N LYS A 134 3.90 26.80 8.09
CA LYS A 134 4.61 26.95 9.38
C LYS A 134 4.49 25.77 10.35
N VAL A 135 3.53 24.87 10.14
CA VAL A 135 3.34 23.68 11.01
C VAL A 135 4.14 22.48 10.52
N LEU A 136 4.64 22.52 9.29
CA LEU A 136 5.48 21.47 8.69
C LEU A 136 6.98 21.79 8.75
N GLU A 137 7.35 23.05 8.99
CA GLU A 137 8.75 23.52 8.99
C GLU A 137 9.54 23.18 10.27
N ASP A 138 8.89 22.87 11.39
CA ASP A 138 9.59 22.68 12.68
C ASP A 138 10.31 21.32 12.85
N GLU A 139 10.36 20.48 11.82
CA GLU A 139 11.17 19.24 11.81
C GLU A 139 12.25 19.19 10.70
N GLU A 140 12.73 20.34 10.19
CA GLU A 140 13.98 20.36 9.41
C GLU A 140 15.23 20.35 10.29
N VAL A 141 15.72 19.15 10.62
CA VAL A 141 17.12 18.96 11.05
C VAL A 141 18.02 18.85 9.82
N LEU A 142 18.58 19.99 9.44
CA LEU A 142 19.92 20.23 8.86
C LEU A 142 20.55 19.12 7.99
N ILE A 143 20.55 19.32 6.66
CA ILE A 143 21.71 18.98 5.82
C ILE A 143 22.02 20.15 4.88
N LYS A 144 23.22 20.72 5.07
CA LYS A 144 23.77 21.84 4.29
C LYS A 144 24.02 21.42 2.83
N PRO A 145 23.62 22.21 1.82
CA PRO A 145 24.16 22.06 0.47
C PRO A 145 25.52 22.77 0.37
N SER A 146 26.57 22.02 0.00
CA SER A 146 27.84 22.57 -0.48
C SER A 146 27.70 22.96 -1.98
N PRO A 147 28.53 23.89 -2.49
CA PRO A 147 28.15 24.81 -3.56
C PRO A 147 28.53 24.30 -4.95
N VAL A 148 27.67 24.52 -5.93
CA VAL A 148 28.06 24.54 -7.35
C VAL A 148 27.32 25.67 -8.06
N GLU A 149 28.04 26.78 -8.17
CA GLU A 149 28.17 27.72 -9.30
C GLU A 149 27.02 27.82 -10.32
N THR A 150 26.36 28.97 -10.29
CA THR A 150 25.74 29.62 -11.45
C THR A 150 26.79 29.96 -12.51
N PRO A 151 26.45 29.82 -13.80
CA PRO A 151 26.83 30.84 -14.77
C PRO A 151 25.62 31.57 -15.34
N THR A 152 25.77 32.88 -15.36
CA THR A 152 24.87 33.93 -15.82
C THR A 152 24.75 34.00 -17.35
N GLU A 153 23.56 34.45 -17.81
CA GLU A 153 23.32 35.45 -18.87
C GLU A 153 23.95 35.27 -20.29
N LYS A 154 23.12 35.10 -21.35
CA LYS A 154 22.66 36.20 -22.24
C LYS A 154 21.97 35.72 -23.54
N ASP A 155 20.89 36.45 -23.85
CA ASP A 155 20.34 36.89 -25.15
C ASP A 155 19.80 35.85 -26.16
N LEU A 156 18.49 35.92 -26.46
CA LEU A 156 17.98 36.56 -27.70
C LEU A 156 16.44 36.37 -27.85
N GLU A 157 15.74 37.52 -27.83
CA GLU A 157 14.66 37.94 -28.74
C GLU A 157 13.29 37.20 -28.80
N ASN A 158 12.26 37.91 -28.35
CA ASN A 158 10.82 37.81 -28.70
C ASN A 158 10.58 38.30 -30.15
N PRO A 159 9.54 37.88 -30.90
CA PRO A 159 8.14 38.27 -30.58
C PRO A 159 6.99 37.31 -30.96
N ASP A 160 5.87 37.49 -30.24
CA ASP A 160 4.45 37.22 -30.54
C ASP A 160 4.04 36.18 -31.60
N VAL A 161 3.29 35.14 -31.16
CA VAL A 161 2.11 34.62 -31.89
C VAL A 161 1.09 34.03 -30.89
N ASP A 162 -0.10 34.64 -30.84
CA ASP A 162 -1.34 34.05 -30.32
C ASP A 162 -1.61 32.70 -30.98
N THR A 163 -1.63 31.60 -30.21
CA THR A 163 -2.34 30.38 -30.64
C THR A 163 -2.87 29.59 -29.45
N VAL A 164 -4.20 29.64 -29.32
CA VAL A 164 -5.05 28.64 -28.69
C VAL A 164 -4.49 27.23 -28.90
N LEU A 165 -4.16 26.49 -27.84
CA LEU A 165 -4.15 25.03 -27.87
C LEU A 165 -4.46 24.43 -26.49
N THR A 166 -5.75 24.45 -26.18
CA THR A 166 -6.55 23.27 -25.85
C THR A 166 -5.79 22.05 -25.31
N LYS A 167 -6.06 21.74 -24.04
CA LYS A 167 -6.26 20.38 -23.47
C LYS A 167 -5.55 19.25 -24.22
N LYS A 168 -4.37 18.86 -23.72
CA LYS A 168 -3.83 17.52 -23.93
C LYS A 168 -3.84 16.75 -22.60
N ILE A 169 -5.05 16.41 -22.16
CA ILE A 169 -5.27 15.31 -21.22
C ILE A 169 -4.85 14.04 -21.97
N LEU A 170 -3.67 13.53 -21.64
CA LEU A 170 -3.17 12.27 -22.17
C LEU A 170 -3.95 11.12 -21.50
N LYS A 171 -5.08 10.75 -22.09
CA LYS A 171 -5.80 9.50 -21.78
C LYS A 171 -4.86 8.32 -22.04
N ARG A 172 -4.44 7.62 -20.98
CA ARG A 172 -4.00 6.22 -21.07
C ARG A 172 -5.25 5.33 -21.07
N PRO A 173 -5.24 4.19 -21.79
CA PRO A 173 -6.45 3.37 -21.96
C PRO A 173 -6.87 2.75 -20.63
N GLU A 174 -8.02 3.17 -20.12
CA GLU A 174 -8.70 2.51 -19.00
C GLU A 174 -9.08 1.10 -19.44
N GLN A 175 -8.34 0.10 -18.96
CA GLN A 175 -8.85 -1.25 -18.91
C GLN A 175 -10.04 -1.23 -17.94
N VAL A 176 -11.25 -1.39 -18.45
CA VAL A 176 -12.48 -1.36 -17.65
C VAL A 176 -12.49 -2.62 -16.78
N VAL A 177 -11.93 -2.53 -15.58
CA VAL A 177 -11.99 -3.62 -14.59
C VAL A 177 -13.44 -3.70 -14.13
N GLN A 178 -14.14 -4.78 -14.49
CA GLN A 178 -15.52 -5.00 -14.06
C GLN A 178 -15.53 -5.53 -12.62
N TYR A 179 -16.05 -4.74 -11.69
CA TYR A 179 -16.22 -5.13 -10.30
C TYR A 179 -17.59 -5.79 -10.09
N ASN A 180 -17.61 -6.88 -9.31
CA ASN A 180 -18.87 -7.49 -8.87
C ASN A 180 -19.31 -6.83 -7.55
N TYR A 181 -20.57 -6.42 -7.46
CA TYR A 181 -21.13 -5.70 -6.32
C TYR A 181 -22.13 -6.55 -5.56
N ILE A 182 -22.32 -6.26 -4.28
CA ILE A 182 -23.25 -6.95 -3.39
C ILE A 182 -23.88 -5.94 -2.44
N LEU A 183 -25.15 -6.17 -2.11
CA LEU A 183 -25.90 -5.41 -1.13
C LEU A 183 -25.63 -5.95 0.27
N ILE A 184 -25.26 -5.05 1.18
CA ILE A 184 -25.07 -5.34 2.59
C ILE A 184 -25.81 -4.32 3.45
N ARG A 185 -26.26 -4.74 4.64
CA ARG A 185 -26.79 -3.89 5.71
C ARG A 185 -25.74 -3.73 6.80
N PHE A 186 -25.47 -2.53 7.28
CA PHE A 186 -24.57 -2.31 8.41
C PHE A 186 -25.25 -2.63 9.73
N ASN A 187 -24.55 -3.38 10.59
CA ASN A 187 -25.02 -3.75 11.92
C ASN A 187 -24.58 -2.75 13.01
N ASN A 188 -23.59 -1.90 12.71
CA ASN A 188 -23.07 -0.87 13.60
C ASN A 188 -22.66 0.36 12.76
N PRO A 189 -22.57 1.56 13.36
CA PRO A 189 -22.03 2.73 12.67
C PRO A 189 -20.61 2.49 12.15
N SER A 190 -20.37 2.87 10.90
CA SER A 190 -19.06 2.71 10.24
C SER A 190 -18.58 4.06 9.71
N PRO A 191 -17.28 4.41 9.91
CA PRO A 191 -16.70 5.58 9.25
C PRO A 191 -16.70 5.41 7.72
N PRO A 192 -16.42 6.49 6.95
CA PRO A 192 -16.28 6.41 5.51
C PRO A 192 -15.16 5.44 5.11
N LEU A 193 -15.35 4.73 4.00
CA LEU A 193 -14.48 3.67 3.51
C LEU A 193 -14.30 3.73 1.99
N VAL A 194 -13.15 3.28 1.48
CA VAL A 194 -12.83 3.30 0.04
C VAL A 194 -12.97 1.89 -0.53
N GLY A 195 -13.74 1.76 -1.62
CA GLY A 195 -13.89 0.51 -2.36
C GLY A 195 -12.67 0.19 -3.23
N ILE A 196 -12.54 -1.08 -3.64
CA ILE A 196 -11.49 -1.51 -4.59
C ILE A 196 -11.67 -0.93 -6.01
N ASP A 197 -12.84 -0.33 -6.26
CA ASP A 197 -13.20 0.47 -7.42
C ASP A 197 -12.74 1.94 -7.31
N GLY A 198 -12.20 2.36 -6.17
CA GLY A 198 -11.78 3.73 -5.90
C GLY A 198 -12.91 4.67 -5.48
N ILE A 199 -14.12 4.15 -5.23
CA ILE A 199 -15.27 4.95 -4.80
C ILE A 199 -15.28 5.06 -3.27
N ASN A 200 -15.60 6.26 -2.76
CA ASN A 200 -15.82 6.49 -1.33
C ASN A 200 -17.25 6.12 -0.94
N TYR A 201 -17.39 5.38 0.15
CA TYR A 201 -18.63 4.85 0.70
C TYR A 201 -18.81 5.35 2.13
N GLY A 202 -20.05 5.65 2.52
CA GLY A 202 -20.37 6.09 3.89
C GLY A 202 -20.14 7.59 4.13
N PRO A 203 -20.13 8.04 5.40
CA PRO A 203 -20.24 7.24 6.62
C PRO A 203 -21.60 6.52 6.72
N PHE A 204 -21.65 5.40 7.44
CA PHE A 204 -22.86 4.59 7.59
C PHE A 204 -23.34 4.55 9.04
N GLN A 205 -24.64 4.59 9.23
CA GLN A 205 -25.32 4.35 10.49
C GLN A 205 -25.77 2.89 10.61
N GLU A 206 -26.23 2.51 11.80
CA GLU A 206 -26.83 1.21 12.02
C GLU A 206 -28.06 1.01 11.11
N ASN A 207 -28.17 -0.16 10.51
CA ASN A 207 -29.18 -0.57 9.53
C ASN A 207 -29.11 0.12 8.15
N ASP A 208 -28.12 0.97 7.87
CA ASP A 208 -27.90 1.51 6.53
C ASP A 208 -27.58 0.39 5.52
N ILE A 209 -28.06 0.54 4.28
CA ILE A 209 -27.85 -0.43 3.21
C ILE A 209 -26.90 0.17 2.17
N ALA A 210 -25.86 -0.56 1.80
CA ALA A 210 -24.90 -0.16 0.77
C ALA A 210 -24.73 -1.24 -0.30
N ASN A 211 -24.63 -0.80 -1.56
CA ASN A 211 -24.18 -1.64 -2.66
C ASN A 211 -22.70 -1.36 -2.92
N MET A 212 -21.84 -2.35 -2.68
CA MET A 212 -20.40 -2.14 -2.68
C MET A 212 -19.63 -3.37 -3.20
N PRO A 213 -18.36 -3.23 -3.60
CA PRO A 213 -17.64 -4.32 -4.23
C PRO A 213 -17.58 -5.57 -3.33
N HIS A 214 -17.82 -6.73 -3.92
CA HIS A 214 -17.92 -8.02 -3.23
C HIS A 214 -16.70 -8.31 -2.34
N LYS A 215 -15.51 -7.90 -2.77
CA LYS A 215 -14.27 -8.06 -1.98
C LYS A 215 -14.30 -7.23 -0.70
N ASN A 216 -14.74 -5.97 -0.77
CA ASN A 216 -14.89 -5.09 0.41
C ASN A 216 -16.00 -5.59 1.33
N ALA A 217 -17.17 -5.95 0.77
CA ALA A 217 -18.31 -6.44 1.54
C ALA A 217 -18.00 -7.73 2.32
N LYS A 218 -17.21 -8.66 1.74
CA LYS A 218 -16.81 -9.89 2.43
C LYS A 218 -16.04 -9.62 3.73
N ILE A 219 -15.21 -8.58 3.75
CA ILE A 219 -14.46 -8.16 4.95
C ILE A 219 -15.44 -7.66 6.01
N LEU A 220 -16.36 -6.77 5.64
CA LEU A 220 -17.35 -6.22 6.58
C LEU A 220 -18.28 -7.30 7.18
N ILE A 221 -18.67 -8.29 6.38
CA ILE A 221 -19.47 -9.43 6.85
C ILE A 221 -18.67 -10.32 7.81
N TYR A 222 -17.40 -10.59 7.49
CA TYR A 222 -16.52 -11.42 8.33
C TYR A 222 -16.27 -10.78 9.70
N GLU A 223 -16.03 -9.46 9.73
CA GLU A 223 -15.83 -8.66 10.94
C GLU A 223 -17.15 -8.40 11.71
N LYS A 224 -18.29 -8.94 11.25
CA LYS A 224 -19.63 -8.74 11.83
C LYS A 224 -20.07 -7.27 11.89
N LEU A 225 -19.53 -6.43 11.01
CA LEU A 225 -19.92 -5.03 10.85
C LEU A 225 -21.12 -4.87 9.90
N ALA A 226 -21.37 -5.85 9.05
CA ALA A 226 -22.49 -5.86 8.10
C ALA A 226 -23.02 -7.27 7.82
N GLU A 227 -24.22 -7.35 7.25
CA GLU A 227 -24.90 -8.58 6.83
C GLU A 227 -25.29 -8.52 5.36
N LYS A 228 -25.22 -9.65 4.66
CA LYS A 228 -25.67 -9.75 3.26
C LYS A 228 -27.19 -9.62 3.19
N ILE A 229 -27.68 -8.85 2.22
CA ILE A 229 -29.11 -8.79 1.88
C ILE A 229 -29.32 -9.39 0.49
N GLU A 230 -30.40 -10.15 0.32
CA GLU A 230 -30.91 -10.56 -0.98
C GLU A 230 -32.26 -9.87 -1.21
N ILE A 231 -32.43 -9.22 -2.36
CA ILE A 231 -33.73 -8.68 -2.76
C ILE A 231 -34.52 -9.87 -3.29
N THR A 232 -35.61 -10.24 -2.61
CA THR A 232 -36.58 -11.23 -3.07
C THR A 232 -37.64 -10.57 -3.94
#